data_AF-A0A7J3JBT5-F1
#
_entry.id   AF-A0A7J3JBT5-F1
#
_cell.length_a   1.000
_cell.length_b   1.000
_cell.length_c   1.000
_cell.angle_alpha   90.00
_cell.angle_beta   90.00
_cell.angle_gamma   90.00
#
_symmetry.space_group_name_H-M   'P 1'
#
loop_
_entity.id
_entity.type
_entity.pdbx_description
1 polymer ?
#
loop_
_entity_poly.entity_id
_entity_poly.type
_entity_poly.pdbx_seq_one_letter_code
_entity_poly.pdbx_strand_id
1 'polypeptide(L)'
;MTSPGYGLEFICTLYTITEIYELADRLAKKKIFGDSVKISITLNGMKNRRLVTSEINRNISQNYVCHNEKIELSKLTTVDEVMTKSQELAIDDTLRVFEHFNLFKLPRRVLEEEQDRLIKGKF
;
A
#
# COMPACT_ATOMS: atom_id res chain seq x y z
N MET A 1 -2.15 9.59 -22.88
CA MET A 1 -1.84 10.50 -21.76
C MET A 1 -2.97 10.40 -20.75
N THR A 2 -2.67 9.96 -19.53
CA THR A 2 -3.60 10.05 -18.39
C THR A 2 -3.56 11.49 -17.85
N SER A 3 -4.71 12.10 -17.58
CA SER A 3 -4.77 13.44 -16.97
C SER A 3 -4.38 13.38 -15.49
N PRO A 4 -3.85 14.46 -14.89
CA PRO A 4 -3.64 14.53 -13.45
C PRO A 4 -4.92 14.17 -12.69
N GLY A 5 -4.81 13.33 -11.66
CA GLY A 5 -5.96 12.85 -10.88
C GLY A 5 -6.76 11.72 -11.53
N TYR A 6 -6.37 11.23 -12.71
CA TYR A 6 -7.07 10.12 -13.38
C TYR A 6 -6.85 8.76 -12.69
N GLY A 7 -5.62 8.49 -12.24
CA GLY A 7 -5.20 7.17 -11.79
C GLY A 7 -4.56 7.14 -10.41
N LEU A 8 -4.65 5.99 -9.77
CA LEU A 8 -3.78 5.57 -8.66
C LEU A 8 -2.89 4.44 -9.19
N GLU A 9 -1.57 4.65 -9.18
CA GLU A 9 -0.62 3.67 -9.71
C GLU A 9 -0.45 2.53 -8.71
N PHE A 10 -0.67 1.31 -9.19
CA PHE A 10 -0.75 0.09 -8.39
C PHE A 10 0.55 -0.22 -7.62
N ILE A 11 1.69 -0.24 -8.31
CA ILE A 11 2.99 -0.62 -7.74
C ILE A 11 3.51 0.48 -6.82
N CYS A 12 3.42 1.75 -7.23
CA CYS A 12 3.80 2.89 -6.41
C CYS A 12 2.99 2.97 -5.12
N THR A 13 1.72 2.56 -5.14
CA THR A 13 0.89 2.48 -3.92
C THR A 13 1.45 1.44 -2.96
N LEU A 14 1.72 0.23 -3.44
CA LEU A 14 2.37 -0.83 -2.64
C LEU A 14 3.71 -0.35 -2.06
N TYR A 15 4.54 0.29 -2.90
CA TYR A 15 5.87 0.73 -2.51
C TYR A 15 5.79 1.82 -1.44
N THR A 16 4.93 2.81 -1.63
CA THR A 16 4.73 3.90 -0.65
C THR A 16 4.27 3.35 0.69
N ILE A 17 3.30 2.42 0.70
CA ILE A 17 2.83 1.80 1.94
C ILE A 17 3.94 0.95 2.58
N THR A 18 4.70 0.19 1.78
CA THR A 18 5.87 -0.56 2.28
C THR A 18 6.88 0.36 2.95
N GLU A 19 7.24 1.48 2.32
CA GLU A 19 8.19 2.44 2.87
C GLU A 19 7.70 3.06 4.20
N ILE A 20 6.39 3.31 4.34
CA ILE A 20 5.79 3.77 5.60
C ILE A 20 6.04 2.74 6.72
N TYR A 21 5.80 1.45 6.45
CA TYR A 21 6.00 0.39 7.43
C TYR A 21 7.48 0.11 7.71
N GLU A 22 8.35 0.19 6.70
CA GLU A 22 9.80 0.08 6.88
C GLU A 22 10.36 1.26 7.68
N LEU A 23 9.81 2.46 7.51
CA LEU A 23 10.13 3.60 8.36
C LEU A 23 9.69 3.34 9.80
N ALA A 24 8.46 2.86 10.00
CA ALA A 24 7.94 2.54 11.34
C ALA A 24 8.81 1.48 12.03
N ASP A 25 9.22 0.41 11.34
CA ASP A 25 10.16 -0.59 11.86
C ASP A 25 11.51 0.02 12.26
N ARG A 26 12.10 0.87 11.40
CA ARG A 26 13.36 1.55 11.75
C ARG A 26 13.22 2.45 12.98
N LEU A 27 12.09 3.13 13.16
CA LEU A 27 11.84 3.97 14.34
C LEU A 27 11.57 3.13 15.60
N ALA A 28 10.86 2.01 15.45
CA ALA A 28 10.61 1.03 16.50
C ALA A 28 11.91 0.41 17.03
N LYS A 29 12.81 -0.02 16.14
CA LYS A 29 14.16 -0.52 16.47
C LYS A 29 15.02 0.50 17.22
N LYS A 30 14.77 1.79 16.99
CA LYS A 30 15.42 2.91 17.71
C LYS A 30 14.76 3.23 19.06
N LYS A 31 13.75 2.46 19.48
CA LYS A 31 12.99 2.66 20.73
C LYS A 31 12.38 4.06 20.84
N ILE A 32 11.96 4.63 19.70
CA ILE A 32 11.33 5.97 19.65
C ILE A 32 9.88 5.90 20.12
N PHE A 33 9.22 4.76 19.92
CA PHE A 33 7.86 4.51 20.39
C PHE A 33 7.86 3.91 21.80
N GLY A 34 6.72 4.01 22.50
CA GLY A 34 6.42 3.22 23.70
C GLY A 34 6.07 1.78 23.34
N ASP A 35 5.11 1.17 24.03
CA ASP A 35 4.75 -0.24 23.77
C ASP A 35 3.90 -0.44 22.50
N SER A 36 3.28 0.63 22.00
CA SER A 36 2.38 0.59 20.85
C SER A 36 2.64 1.72 19.85
N VAL A 37 2.24 1.46 18.61
CA VAL A 37 2.36 2.38 17.47
C VAL A 37 1.00 2.48 16.80
N LYS A 38 0.55 3.73 16.57
CA LYS A 38 -0.61 3.99 15.72
C LYS A 38 -0.13 4.43 14.34
N ILE A 39 -0.47 3.65 13.31
CA ILE A 39 -0.21 3.98 11.91
C ILE A 39 -1.54 4.38 11.28
N SER A 40 -1.58 5.55 10.65
CA SER A 40 -2.78 6.04 9.95
C SER A 40 -2.39 6.56 8.57
N ILE A 41 -2.98 5.98 7.55
CA ILE A 41 -2.73 6.28 6.13
C ILE A 41 -4.03 6.80 5.54
N THR A 42 -3.94 7.90 4.81
CA THR A 42 -5.09 8.55 4.18
C THR A 42 -4.78 8.87 2.74
N LEU A 43 -5.61 8.36 1.83
CA LEU A 43 -5.58 8.73 0.42
C LEU A 43 -6.76 9.67 0.15
N ASN A 44 -6.47 10.90 -0.29
CA ASN A 44 -7.46 11.94 -0.55
C ASN A 44 -7.69 12.12 -2.07
N GLY A 45 -8.90 12.54 -2.46
CA GLY A 45 -9.23 12.78 -3.86
C GLY A 45 -9.31 11.50 -4.68
N MET A 46 -9.80 10.42 -4.07
CA MET A 46 -9.86 9.08 -4.66
C MET A 46 -11.08 8.84 -5.55
N LYS A 47 -12.11 9.68 -5.43
CA LYS A 47 -13.35 9.51 -6.18
C LYS A 47 -13.08 9.55 -7.69
N ASN A 48 -13.61 8.57 -8.41
CA ASN A 48 -13.45 8.37 -9.85
C ASN A 48 -12.01 8.08 -10.31
N ARG A 49 -11.05 7.89 -9.41
CA ARG A 49 -9.71 7.42 -9.80
C ARG A 49 -9.79 5.96 -10.22
N ARG A 50 -8.96 5.60 -11.21
CA ARG A 50 -8.80 4.22 -11.66
C ARG A 50 -7.50 3.62 -11.15
N LEU A 51 -7.45 2.33 -10.87
CA LEU A 51 -6.16 1.66 -10.77
C LEU A 51 -5.50 1.66 -12.14
N VAL A 52 -4.24 2.10 -12.18
CA VAL A 52 -3.42 2.13 -13.37
C VAL A 52 -2.09 1.47 -13.07
N THR A 53 -1.38 1.05 -14.12
CA THR A 53 0.01 0.66 -13.99
C THR A 53 0.85 1.19 -15.13
N SER A 54 2.09 1.55 -14.83
CA SER A 54 3.07 1.95 -15.85
C SER A 54 3.83 0.77 -16.45
N GLU A 55 3.68 -0.44 -15.92
CA GLU A 55 4.33 -1.62 -16.48
C GLU A 55 3.64 -2.06 -17.78
N ILE A 56 4.37 -1.96 -18.89
CA ILE A 56 3.90 -2.32 -20.23
C ILE A 56 3.37 -3.77 -20.30
N ASN A 57 3.94 -4.66 -19.48
CA ASN A 57 3.58 -6.08 -19.45
C ASN A 57 2.44 -6.41 -18.47
N ARG A 58 2.03 -5.47 -17.61
CA ARG A 58 0.89 -5.64 -16.71
C ARG A 58 -0.28 -4.86 -17.26
N ASN A 59 -1.18 -5.55 -17.95
CA ASN A 59 -2.40 -4.89 -18.39
C ASN A 59 -3.49 -5.07 -17.33
N ILE A 60 -3.90 -3.98 -16.69
CA ILE A 60 -5.10 -3.97 -15.85
C ILE A 60 -6.29 -3.95 -16.81
N SER A 61 -6.79 -5.14 -17.15
CA SER A 61 -7.82 -5.33 -18.18
C SER A 61 -9.22 -4.88 -17.75
N GLN A 62 -9.46 -4.73 -16.45
CA GLN A 62 -10.74 -4.30 -15.90
C GLN A 62 -10.70 -2.85 -15.39
N ASN A 63 -11.84 -2.17 -15.47
CA ASN A 63 -12.01 -0.84 -14.92
C ASN A 63 -12.20 -0.90 -13.39
N TYR A 64 -11.10 -0.96 -12.64
CA TYR A 64 -11.13 -0.82 -11.19
C TYR A 64 -11.18 0.66 -10.81
N VAL A 65 -12.34 1.13 -10.36
CA VAL A 65 -12.62 2.54 -10.05
C VAL A 65 -12.98 2.70 -8.58
N CYS A 66 -12.37 3.66 -7.91
CA CYS A 66 -12.74 4.02 -6.55
C CYS A 66 -13.92 5.00 -6.55
N HIS A 67 -14.93 4.71 -5.72
CA HIS A 67 -16.13 5.55 -5.59
C HIS A 67 -16.08 6.46 -4.35
N ASN A 68 -15.11 6.24 -3.47
CA ASN A 68 -14.95 6.98 -2.24
C ASN A 68 -14.04 8.19 -2.47
N GLU A 69 -14.40 9.35 -1.90
CA GLU A 69 -13.55 10.54 -1.93
C GLU A 69 -12.23 10.34 -1.18
N LYS A 70 -12.29 9.56 -0.10
CA LYS A 70 -11.20 9.30 0.82
C LYS A 70 -11.12 7.82 1.13
N ILE A 71 -9.90 7.30 1.26
CA ILE A 71 -9.62 5.98 1.82
C ILE A 71 -8.84 6.21 3.11
N GLU A 72 -9.36 5.70 4.22
CA GLU A 72 -8.76 5.86 5.55
C GLU A 72 -8.41 4.49 6.12
N LEU A 73 -7.13 4.29 6.35
CA LEU A 73 -6.59 3.13 7.04
C LEU A 73 -6.05 3.59 8.38
N SER A 74 -6.44 2.94 9.46
CA SER A 74 -5.87 3.19 10.78
C SER A 74 -5.76 1.87 11.52
N LYS A 75 -4.60 1.66 12.15
CA LYS A 75 -4.39 0.54 13.07
C LYS A 75 -3.55 0.98 14.26
N LEU A 76 -3.89 0.41 15.41
CA LEU A 76 -3.06 0.41 16.60
C LEU A 76 -2.44 -0.99 16.71
N THR A 77 -1.12 -1.06 16.80
CA THR A 77 -0.36 -2.32 16.81
C THR A 77 0.78 -2.20 17.83
N THR A 78 1.38 -3.32 18.23
CA THR A 78 2.51 -3.30 19.15
C THR A 78 3.81 -2.95 18.42
N VAL A 79 4.80 -2.47 19.16
CA VAL A 79 6.15 -2.27 18.61
C VAL A 79 6.74 -3.58 18.07
N ASP A 80 6.53 -4.69 18.78
CA ASP A 80 7.00 -6.03 18.37
C ASP A 80 6.39 -6.49 17.05
N GLU A 81 5.09 -6.24 16.85
CA GLU A 81 4.41 -6.56 15.59
C GLU A 81 4.98 -5.74 14.43
N VAL A 82 5.18 -4.43 14.61
CA VAL A 82 5.79 -3.58 13.58
C VAL A 82 7.19 -4.09 13.23
N MET A 83 7.98 -4.49 14.22
CA MET A 83 9.35 -4.96 14.02
C MET A 83 9.45 -6.33 13.34
N THR A 84 8.47 -7.20 13.54
CA THR A 84 8.49 -8.58 13.04
C THR A 84 7.65 -8.79 11.79
N LYS A 85 6.67 -7.91 11.53
CA LYS A 85 5.65 -8.09 10.48
C LYS A 85 5.44 -6.84 9.62
N SER A 86 6.40 -5.91 9.55
CA SER A 86 6.29 -4.66 8.75
C SER A 86 5.78 -4.90 7.33
N GLN A 87 6.37 -5.89 6.65
CA GLN A 87 6.06 -6.28 5.27
C GLN A 87 4.64 -6.82 5.12
N GLU A 88 4.23 -7.73 6.00
CA GLU A 88 2.87 -8.29 6.01
C GLU A 88 1.82 -7.19 6.25
N LEU A 89 2.08 -6.30 7.22
CA LEU A 89 1.19 -5.19 7.55
C LEU A 89 1.03 -4.22 6.39
N ALA A 90 2.09 -3.97 5.62
CA ALA A 90 2.04 -3.15 4.42
C ALA A 90 1.22 -3.79 3.30
N ILE A 91 1.37 -5.09 3.09
CA ILE A 91 0.58 -5.84 2.09
C ILE A 91 -0.89 -5.83 2.48
N ASP A 92 -1.22 -6.06 3.75
CA ASP A 92 -2.61 -6.07 4.22
C ASP A 92 -3.27 -4.70 4.01
N ASP A 93 -2.58 -3.62 4.35
CA ASP A 93 -3.10 -2.26 4.11
C ASP A 93 -3.20 -1.94 2.62
N THR A 94 -2.28 -2.42 1.80
CA THR A 94 -2.34 -2.28 0.33
C THR A 94 -3.56 -3.01 -0.24
N LEU A 95 -3.82 -4.25 0.20
CA LEU A 95 -5.02 -5.00 -0.20
C LEU A 95 -6.28 -4.23 0.17
N ARG A 96 -6.36 -3.69 1.39
CA ARG A 96 -7.49 -2.84 1.82
C ARG A 96 -7.66 -1.60 0.95
N VAL A 97 -6.58 -0.95 0.50
CA VAL A 97 -6.70 0.14 -0.49
C VAL A 97 -7.37 -0.39 -1.76
N PHE A 98 -6.94 -1.53 -2.30
CA PHE A 98 -7.44 -2.07 -3.56
C PHE A 98 -8.86 -2.64 -3.48
N GLU A 99 -9.32 -3.07 -2.31
CA GLU A 99 -10.73 -3.39 -2.07
C GLU A 99 -11.65 -2.20 -2.35
N HIS A 100 -11.22 -0.96 -2.06
CA HIS A 100 -11.99 0.24 -2.42
C HIS A 100 -12.12 0.48 -3.92
N PHE A 101 -11.29 -0.17 -4.74
CA PHE A 101 -11.37 -0.17 -6.19
C PHE A 101 -12.09 -1.41 -6.75
N ASN A 102 -12.70 -2.23 -5.88
CA ASN A 102 -13.34 -3.51 -6.18
C ASN A 102 -12.40 -4.64 -6.62
N LEU A 103 -11.10 -4.54 -6.31
CA LEU A 103 -10.11 -5.58 -6.61
C LEU A 103 -9.98 -6.56 -5.43
N PHE A 104 -10.98 -7.39 -5.20
CA PHE A 104 -11.05 -8.29 -4.03
C PHE A 104 -10.21 -9.58 -4.15
N LYS A 105 -9.86 -9.99 -5.38
CA LYS A 105 -9.23 -11.29 -5.66
C LYS A 105 -7.77 -11.16 -6.11
N LEU A 106 -7.10 -10.08 -5.72
CA LEU A 106 -5.68 -9.94 -6.00
C LEU A 106 -4.90 -11.00 -5.20
N PRO A 107 -4.14 -11.90 -5.87
CA PRO A 107 -3.33 -12.87 -5.14
C PRO A 107 -2.24 -12.15 -4.35
N ARG A 108 -2.19 -12.38 -3.04
CA ARG A 108 -1.20 -11.77 -2.12
C ARG A 108 0.24 -11.90 -2.63
N ARG A 109 0.56 -13.07 -3.18
CA ARG A 109 1.86 -13.39 -3.78
C ARG A 109 2.34 -12.37 -4.81
N VAL A 110 1.43 -11.76 -5.58
CA VAL A 110 1.80 -10.71 -6.55
C VAL A 110 2.37 -9.48 -5.85
N LEU A 111 1.80 -9.11 -4.70
CA LEU A 111 2.30 -8.01 -3.89
C LEU A 111 3.60 -8.39 -3.17
N GLU A 112 3.70 -9.62 -2.67
CA GLU A 112 4.93 -10.13 -2.03
C GLU A 112 6.11 -10.08 -3.02
N GLU A 113 5.92 -10.52 -4.26
CA GLU A 113 6.97 -10.51 -5.30
C GLU A 113 7.42 -9.08 -5.65
N GLU A 114 6.49 -8.11 -5.72
CA GLU A 114 6.84 -6.71 -5.97
C GLU A 114 7.49 -6.03 -4.78
N GLN A 115 7.00 -6.30 -3.57
CA GLN A 115 7.59 -5.76 -2.34
C GLN A 115 9.04 -6.26 -2.17
N ASP A 116 9.27 -7.53 -2.46
CA ASP A 116 10.60 -8.14 -2.46
C ASP A 116 11.58 -7.44 -3.42
N ARG A 117 11.11 -7.03 -4.60
CA ARG A 117 11.91 -6.30 -5.59
C ARG A 117 12.34 -4.94 -5.06
N LEU A 118 11.40 -4.19 -4.47
CA LEU A 118 11.67 -2.91 -3.81
C LEU A 118 12.74 -3.05 -2.73
N ILE A 119 12.54 -3.99 -1.79
CA ILE A 119 13.43 -4.18 -0.63
C ILE A 119 14.85 -4.60 -1.07
N LYS A 120 14.94 -5.41 -2.12
CA LYS A 120 16.24 -5.85 -2.69
C LYS A 120 16.86 -4.80 -3.62
N GLY A 121 16.21 -3.65 -3.84
CA GLY A 121 16.68 -2.60 -4.73
C GLY A 121 16.73 -3.00 -6.21
N LYS A 122 15.86 -3.92 -6.64
CA LYS A 122 15.75 -4.40 -8.02
C LYS A 122 14.57 -3.70 -8.68
N PHE A 123 14.83 -2.67 -9.48
CA PHE A 123 13.83 -1.90 -10.24
C PHE A 123 13.98 -2.14 -11.74
#